data_AF-A0A7C4NM99-F1
#
_entry.id   AF-A0A7C4NM99-F1
#
_cell.length_a   1.000
_cell.length_b   1.000
_cell.length_c   1.000
_cell.angle_alpha   90.00
_cell.angle_beta   90.00
_cell.angle_gamma   90.00
#
_symmetry.space_group_name_H-M   'P 1'
#
loop_
_entity.id
_entity.type
_entity.pdbx_description
1 polymer ?
#
loop_
_entity_poly.entity_id
_entity_poly.type
_entity_poly.pdbx_seq_one_letter_code
_entity_poly.pdbx_strand_id
1 'polypeptide(L)'
;MNLKPIDVAILEAYRRYGQKLYMVLSTAIRIAKTNRLKGLKLPGDFEYRNLIEELEKQNFKYNPSMLLRILEREYNIITTTYKTNNQHWYKFKDLEEVERALNNSMGFSLDVEDPTIAMLKIQIKSLQVNYWSKRLKQMSIKDKLSSADIKLFQKFAFNVLPKIVKILWKAEEYEDQLYAEVNILKELISLANVVADRIDIDISISDTIESTATFKIIEENNLR
;
A
#
# COMPACT_ATOMS: atom_id res chain seq x y z
N MET A 1 -34.14 -9.65 10.26
CA MET A 1 -32.73 -9.23 10.37
C MET A 1 -32.73 -7.78 10.84
N ASN A 2 -32.18 -7.47 12.01
CA ASN A 2 -32.06 -6.06 12.46
C ASN A 2 -30.97 -5.40 11.63
N LEU A 3 -31.33 -4.48 10.73
CA LEU A 3 -30.38 -3.68 9.98
C LEU A 3 -29.66 -2.74 10.95
N LYS A 4 -28.32 -2.71 10.91
CA LYS A 4 -27.57 -1.77 11.75
C LYS A 4 -27.84 -0.35 11.27
N PRO A 5 -27.79 0.67 12.15
CA PRO A 5 -28.00 2.07 11.74
C PRO A 5 -27.13 2.51 10.57
N ILE A 6 -25.89 2.01 10.49
CA ILE A 6 -24.95 2.31 9.41
C ILE A 6 -25.38 1.70 8.05
N ASP A 7 -26.01 0.51 8.06
CA ASP A 7 -26.53 -0.12 6.85
C ASP A 7 -27.65 0.72 6.26
N VAL A 8 -28.56 1.21 7.12
CA VAL A 8 -29.67 2.09 6.72
C VAL A 8 -29.14 3.41 6.16
N ALA A 9 -28.19 4.04 6.86
CA ALA A 9 -27.61 5.31 6.46
C ALA A 9 -26.93 5.24 5.08
N ILE A 10 -26.13 4.20 4.83
CA ILE A 10 -25.44 4.02 3.55
C ILE A 10 -26.41 3.66 2.44
N LEU A 11 -27.42 2.81 2.70
CA LEU A 11 -28.44 2.49 1.71
C LEU A 11 -29.27 3.73 1.31
N GLU A 12 -29.66 4.55 2.29
CA GLU A 12 -30.39 5.80 2.03
C GLU A 12 -29.54 6.81 1.26
N ALA A 13 -28.29 7.03 1.68
CA ALA A 13 -27.35 7.87 0.95
C ALA A 13 -27.15 7.35 -0.48
N TYR A 14 -27.04 6.03 -0.67
CA TYR A 14 -26.83 5.45 -1.98
C TYR A 14 -28.04 5.65 -2.89
N ARG A 15 -29.26 5.47 -2.38
CA ARG A 15 -30.48 5.78 -3.13
C ARG A 15 -30.55 7.24 -3.58
N ARG A 16 -30.02 8.17 -2.78
CA ARG A 16 -30.05 9.61 -3.06
C ARG A 16 -28.93 10.09 -3.99
N TYR A 17 -27.72 9.54 -3.85
CA TYR A 17 -26.51 10.04 -4.52
C TYR A 17 -25.88 9.04 -5.51
N GLY A 18 -26.33 7.78 -5.50
CA GLY A 18 -25.97 6.72 -6.43
C GLY A 18 -24.47 6.52 -6.58
N GLN A 19 -24.02 6.42 -7.83
CA GLN A 19 -22.62 6.19 -8.18
C GLN A 19 -21.67 7.24 -7.59
N LYS A 20 -22.10 8.50 -7.42
CA LYS A 20 -21.26 9.55 -6.81
C LYS A 20 -20.90 9.20 -5.37
N LEU A 21 -21.86 8.68 -4.60
CA LEU A 21 -21.58 8.19 -3.25
C LEU A 21 -20.57 7.06 -3.27
N TYR A 22 -20.83 6.06 -4.10
CA TYR A 22 -19.99 4.88 -4.19
C TYR A 22 -18.54 5.26 -4.50
N MET A 23 -18.31 6.03 -5.58
CA MET A 23 -16.97 6.44 -5.99
C MET A 23 -16.23 7.20 -4.88
N VAL A 24 -16.92 8.12 -4.19
CA VAL A 24 -16.32 8.93 -3.13
C VAL A 24 -16.01 8.09 -1.89
N LEU A 25 -16.96 7.29 -1.41
CA LEU A 25 -16.74 6.48 -0.20
C LEU A 25 -15.75 5.35 -0.45
N SER A 26 -15.84 4.62 -1.56
CA SER A 26 -14.90 3.53 -1.87
C SER A 26 -13.47 4.07 -2.01
N THR A 27 -13.29 5.23 -2.65
CA THR A 27 -11.99 5.90 -2.75
C THR A 27 -11.49 6.37 -1.39
N ALA A 28 -12.35 6.95 -0.56
CA ALA A 28 -11.98 7.37 0.79
C ALA A 28 -11.58 6.18 1.69
N ILE A 29 -12.32 5.06 1.61
CA ILE A 29 -12.00 3.80 2.31
C ILE A 29 -10.62 3.28 1.88
N ARG A 30 -10.37 3.26 0.58
CA ARG A 30 -9.10 2.83 -0.04
C ARG A 30 -7.91 3.65 0.44
N ILE A 31 -8.06 4.98 0.48
CA ILE A 31 -7.06 5.90 1.05
C ILE A 31 -6.84 5.62 2.53
N ALA A 32 -7.91 5.49 3.31
CA ALA A 32 -7.86 5.22 4.74
C ALA A 32 -7.10 3.92 5.06
N LYS A 33 -7.44 2.83 4.36
CA LYS A 33 -6.76 1.55 4.49
C LYS A 33 -5.29 1.65 4.13
N THR A 34 -4.97 2.30 3.02
CA THR A 34 -3.58 2.53 2.59
C THR A 34 -2.79 3.28 3.66
N ASN A 35 -3.36 4.35 4.23
CA ASN A 35 -2.73 5.14 5.28
C ASN A 35 -2.51 4.33 6.57
N ARG A 36 -3.51 3.55 7.00
CA ARG A 36 -3.40 2.65 8.15
C ARG A 36 -2.35 1.56 7.93
N LEU A 37 -2.33 0.97 6.74
CA LEU A 37 -1.35 -0.03 6.36
C LEU A 37 0.07 0.52 6.39
N LYS A 38 0.29 1.78 6.01
CA LYS A 38 1.58 2.50 6.12
C LYS A 38 1.97 2.89 7.55
N GLY A 39 1.06 2.74 8.53
CA GLY A 39 1.31 3.08 9.93
C GLY A 39 1.70 4.55 10.14
N LEU A 40 1.20 5.45 9.29
CA LEU A 40 1.48 6.88 9.37
C LEU A 40 0.69 7.51 10.52
N LYS A 41 1.32 8.44 11.25
CA LYS A 41 0.61 9.29 12.22
C LYS A 41 0.01 10.48 11.47
N LEU A 42 -1.23 10.32 11.02
CA LEU A 42 -1.95 11.36 10.26
C LEU A 42 -3.07 11.99 11.11
N PRO A 43 -3.50 13.23 10.80
CA PRO A 43 -4.60 13.88 11.49
C PRO A 43 -5.97 13.19 11.32
N GLY A 44 -6.12 12.35 10.28
CA GLY A 44 -7.34 11.61 9.99
C GLY A 44 -7.07 10.38 9.12
N ASP A 45 -8.13 9.71 8.70
CA ASP A 45 -8.06 8.55 7.80
C ASP A 45 -7.76 8.99 6.34
N PHE A 46 -8.34 10.10 5.88
CA PHE A 46 -8.08 10.65 4.54
C PHE A 46 -8.16 12.18 4.51
N GLU A 47 -7.47 12.78 3.54
CA GLU A 47 -7.45 14.22 3.27
C GLU A 47 -8.24 14.54 2.00
N TYR A 48 -8.96 15.67 1.99
CA TYR A 48 -9.74 16.15 0.84
C TYR A 48 -8.94 16.20 -0.46
N ARG A 49 -7.73 16.79 -0.44
CA ARG A 49 -6.90 16.94 -1.64
C ARG A 49 -6.52 15.58 -2.23
N ASN A 50 -6.04 14.66 -1.38
CA ASN A 50 -5.68 13.30 -1.79
C ASN A 50 -6.91 12.55 -2.36
N LEU A 51 -8.09 12.74 -1.75
CA LEU A 51 -9.34 12.18 -2.29
C LEU A 51 -9.65 12.69 -3.71
N ILE A 52 -9.49 13.99 -3.99
CA ILE A 52 -9.65 14.54 -5.35
C ILE A 52 -8.66 13.89 -6.31
N GLU A 53 -7.37 13.88 -5.97
CA GLU A 53 -6.31 13.32 -6.82
C GLU A 53 -6.58 11.85 -7.15
N GLU A 54 -7.06 11.07 -6.19
CA GLU A 54 -7.41 9.67 -6.38
C GLU A 54 -8.69 9.43 -7.20
N LEU A 55 -9.69 10.31 -7.11
CA LEU A 55 -10.87 10.26 -7.98
C LEU A 55 -10.50 10.62 -9.43
N GLU A 56 -9.63 11.62 -9.62
CA GLU A 56 -9.15 12.02 -10.95
C GLU A 56 -8.36 10.92 -11.65
N LYS A 57 -7.53 10.15 -10.93
CA LYS A 57 -6.83 8.97 -11.46
C LYS A 57 -7.79 7.90 -11.99
N GLN A 58 -9.03 7.86 -11.49
CA GLN A 58 -10.08 6.96 -11.95
C GLN A 58 -10.96 7.58 -13.06
N ASN A 59 -10.51 8.70 -13.66
CA ASN A 59 -11.28 9.53 -14.60
C ASN A 59 -12.61 10.06 -14.03
N PHE A 60 -12.75 10.13 -12.71
CA PHE A 60 -13.97 10.59 -12.06
C PHE A 60 -13.82 12.04 -11.58
N LYS A 61 -14.11 12.99 -12.48
CA LYS A 61 -14.04 14.44 -12.20
C LYS A 61 -15.30 14.90 -11.47
N TYR A 62 -15.30 14.80 -10.14
CA TYR A 62 -16.39 15.23 -9.28
C TYR A 62 -15.87 15.99 -8.07
N ASN A 63 -16.54 17.08 -7.68
CA ASN A 63 -16.26 17.80 -6.44
C ASN A 63 -17.07 17.18 -5.28
N PRO A 64 -16.43 16.49 -4.31
CA PRO A 64 -17.10 15.78 -3.24
C PRO A 64 -17.42 16.67 -2.04
N SER A 65 -17.14 17.98 -2.07
CA SER A 65 -17.31 18.88 -0.91
C SER A 65 -18.70 18.81 -0.28
N MET A 66 -19.75 18.89 -1.11
CA MET A 66 -21.13 18.81 -0.63
C MET A 66 -21.46 17.41 -0.09
N LEU A 67 -21.01 16.37 -0.80
CA LEU A 67 -21.27 14.99 -0.39
C LEU A 67 -20.58 14.66 0.94
N LEU A 68 -19.32 15.08 1.14
CA LEU A 68 -18.61 14.90 2.41
C LEU A 68 -19.31 15.63 3.57
N ARG A 69 -19.81 16.85 3.32
CA ARG A 69 -20.61 17.58 4.31
C ARG A 69 -21.89 16.82 4.69
N ILE A 70 -22.57 16.23 3.71
CA ILE A 70 -23.78 15.42 3.93
C ILE A 70 -23.44 14.13 4.71
N LEU A 71 -22.37 13.44 4.32
CA LEU A 71 -21.88 12.23 5.01
C LEU A 71 -21.52 12.49 6.47
N GLU A 72 -20.98 13.66 6.78
CA GLU A 72 -20.68 14.07 8.15
C GLU A 72 -21.94 14.46 8.93
N ARG A 73 -22.76 15.35 8.38
CA ARG A 73 -23.85 16.00 9.14
C ARG A 73 -25.15 15.22 9.17
N GLU A 74 -25.52 14.59 8.06
CA GLU A 74 -26.81 13.90 7.92
C GLU A 74 -26.66 12.41 8.26
N TYR A 75 -25.59 11.77 7.76
CA TYR A 75 -25.42 10.32 7.92
C TYR A 75 -24.43 9.91 9.01
N ASN A 76 -23.68 10.85 9.59
CA ASN A 76 -22.69 10.58 10.64
C ASN A 76 -21.70 9.44 10.28
N ILE A 77 -21.30 9.34 9.01
CA ILE A 77 -20.40 8.30 8.48
C ILE A 77 -18.93 8.70 8.73
N ILE A 78 -18.63 9.99 8.60
CA ILE A 78 -17.30 10.57 8.80
C ILE A 78 -17.36 11.75 9.77
N THR A 79 -16.19 12.20 10.21
CA THR A 79 -16.03 13.43 11.01
C THR A 79 -14.77 14.15 10.60
N THR A 80 -14.85 15.47 10.49
CA THR A 80 -13.70 16.35 10.30
C THR A 80 -12.83 16.30 11.56
N THR A 81 -11.57 15.89 11.41
CA THR A 81 -10.61 15.81 12.53
C THR A 81 -9.62 16.96 12.55
N TYR A 82 -9.33 17.54 11.39
CA TYR A 82 -8.43 18.68 11.26
C TYR A 82 -8.80 19.52 10.04
N LYS A 83 -8.81 20.84 10.21
CA LYS A 83 -9.12 21.78 9.13
C LYS A 83 -8.29 23.05 9.24
N THR A 84 -7.61 23.39 8.16
CA THR A 84 -6.92 24.67 7.93
C THR A 84 -7.27 25.17 6.54
N ASN A 85 -6.72 26.32 6.14
CA ASN A 85 -6.90 26.85 4.78
C ASN A 85 -6.36 25.89 3.70
N ASN A 86 -5.36 25.07 4.03
CA ASN A 86 -4.65 24.22 3.06
C ASN A 86 -4.90 22.72 3.24
N GLN A 87 -5.46 22.31 4.37
CA GLN A 87 -5.67 20.90 4.70
C GLN A 87 -7.05 20.68 5.29
N HIS A 88 -7.72 19.61 4.88
CA HIS A 88 -9.01 19.20 5.45
C HIS A 88 -9.04 17.69 5.56
N TRP A 89 -8.96 17.19 6.80
CA TRP A 89 -8.87 15.78 7.13
C TRP A 89 -10.16 15.26 7.73
N TYR A 90 -10.48 14.03 7.37
CA TYR A 90 -11.65 13.30 7.82
C TYR A 90 -11.23 11.96 8.42
N LYS A 91 -12.03 11.49 9.36
CA LYS A 91 -11.93 10.15 9.95
C LYS A 91 -13.28 9.45 9.83
N PHE A 92 -13.28 8.17 9.50
CA PHE A 92 -14.47 7.35 9.57
C PHE A 92 -14.87 7.13 11.03
N LYS A 93 -16.17 7.14 11.32
CA LYS A 93 -16.65 6.74 12.66
C LYS A 93 -16.26 5.30 12.96
N ASP A 94 -16.49 4.43 11.97
CA ASP A 94 -16.11 3.03 11.95
C ASP A 94 -15.81 2.66 10.49
N LEU A 95 -14.53 2.49 10.15
CA LEU A 95 -14.12 2.25 8.75
C LEU A 95 -14.61 0.89 8.27
N GLU A 96 -14.46 -0.11 9.13
CA GLU A 96 -14.77 -1.50 8.87
C GLU A 96 -16.28 -1.69 8.64
N GLU A 97 -17.13 -1.09 9.48
CA GLU A 97 -18.58 -1.15 9.30
C GLU A 97 -19.07 -0.35 8.10
N VAL A 98 -18.45 0.79 7.79
CA VAL A 98 -18.78 1.60 6.61
C VAL A 98 -18.47 0.86 5.32
N GLU A 99 -17.30 0.24 5.23
CA GLU A 99 -16.93 -0.60 4.09
C GLU A 99 -17.89 -1.79 3.93
N ARG A 100 -18.15 -2.50 5.03
CA ARG A 100 -19.10 -3.63 5.06
C ARG A 100 -20.46 -3.23 4.50
N ALA A 101 -21.02 -2.12 4.99
CA ALA A 101 -22.33 -1.62 4.59
C ALA A 101 -22.37 -1.10 3.15
N LEU A 102 -21.28 -0.47 2.67
CA LEU A 102 -21.18 -0.03 1.28
C LEU A 102 -21.19 -1.21 0.30
N ASN A 103 -20.43 -2.27 0.62
CA ASN A 103 -20.38 -3.47 -0.20
C ASN A 103 -21.73 -4.19 -0.24
N ASN A 104 -22.38 -4.36 0.91
CA ASN A 104 -23.70 -4.98 1.00
C ASN A 104 -24.77 -4.23 0.20
N SER A 105 -24.75 -2.89 0.25
CA SER A 105 -25.73 -2.05 -0.43
C SER A 105 -25.67 -2.17 -1.96
N MET A 106 -24.54 -2.61 -2.49
CA MET A 106 -24.31 -2.82 -3.93
C MET A 106 -24.65 -4.24 -4.40
N GLY A 107 -25.17 -5.11 -3.52
CA GLY A 107 -25.44 -6.51 -3.85
C GLY A 107 -24.19 -7.39 -3.86
N PHE A 108 -23.05 -6.90 -3.37
CA PHE A 108 -21.91 -7.76 -3.00
C PHE A 108 -22.27 -8.42 -1.66
N SER A 109 -23.12 -9.45 -1.70
CA SER A 109 -23.54 -10.20 -0.52
C SER A 109 -22.33 -10.70 0.26
N LEU A 110 -22.20 -10.26 1.51
CA LEU A 110 -21.45 -10.95 2.55
C LEU A 110 -22.18 -12.25 2.86
N ASP A 111 -21.65 -13.37 2.40
CA ASP A 111 -21.64 -14.58 3.20
C ASP A 111 -20.30 -15.28 2.93
N VAL A 112 -19.45 -15.23 3.95
CA VAL A 112 -18.06 -15.72 3.98
C VAL A 112 -17.10 -14.90 3.10
N GLU A 113 -16.23 -14.10 3.75
CA GLU A 113 -15.05 -13.53 3.06
C GLU A 113 -14.33 -14.68 2.35
N ASP A 114 -14.12 -14.56 1.04
CA ASP A 114 -13.43 -15.58 0.25
C ASP A 114 -12.18 -16.04 1.04
N PRO A 115 -12.06 -17.34 1.38
CA PRO A 115 -10.94 -17.84 2.18
C PRO A 115 -9.58 -17.44 1.60
N THR A 116 -9.49 -17.27 0.28
CA THR A 116 -8.32 -16.77 -0.43
C THR A 116 -8.00 -15.33 -0.06
N ILE A 117 -9.00 -14.45 -0.04
CA ILE A 117 -8.86 -13.02 0.30
C ILE A 117 -8.46 -12.87 1.77
N ALA A 118 -9.11 -13.63 2.66
CA ALA A 118 -8.76 -13.66 4.08
C ALA A 118 -7.30 -14.13 4.27
N MET A 119 -6.90 -15.21 3.62
CA MET A 119 -5.52 -15.72 3.64
C MET A 119 -4.52 -14.67 3.13
N LEU A 120 -4.81 -14.00 2.01
CA LEU A 120 -3.94 -12.96 1.45
C LEU A 120 -3.77 -11.80 2.43
N LYS A 121 -4.84 -11.31 3.06
CA LYS A 121 -4.77 -10.27 4.09
C LYS A 121 -3.88 -10.67 5.26
N ILE A 122 -4.00 -11.92 5.73
CA ILE A 122 -3.16 -12.46 6.82
C ILE A 122 -1.68 -12.51 6.39
N GLN A 123 -1.41 -13.04 5.19
CA GLN A 123 -0.06 -13.11 4.64
C GLN A 123 0.57 -11.71 4.52
N ILE A 124 -0.17 -10.74 3.99
CA ILE A 124 0.30 -9.36 3.81
C ILE A 124 0.57 -8.67 5.14
N LYS A 125 -0.31 -8.82 6.13
CA LYS A 125 -0.05 -8.33 7.49
C LYS A 125 1.21 -8.96 8.10
N SER A 126 1.42 -10.26 7.85
CA SER A 126 2.57 -11.01 8.37
C SER A 126 3.91 -10.62 7.72
N LEU A 127 3.89 -10.00 6.54
CA LEU A 127 5.10 -9.50 5.88
C LEU A 127 5.77 -8.32 6.60
N GLN A 128 5.13 -7.74 7.62
CA GLN A 128 5.62 -6.55 8.31
C GLN A 128 5.93 -5.40 7.34
N VAL A 129 5.00 -5.12 6.43
CA VAL A 129 5.10 -4.11 5.37
C VAL A 129 5.64 -2.76 5.87
N ASN A 130 5.19 -2.32 7.05
CA ASN A 130 5.65 -1.08 7.69
C ASN A 130 7.13 -1.07 8.07
N TYR A 131 7.63 -2.19 8.57
CA TYR A 131 9.04 -2.33 8.92
C TYR A 131 9.90 -2.16 7.67
N TRP A 132 9.59 -2.91 6.60
CA TRP A 132 10.36 -2.88 5.37
C TRP A 132 10.24 -1.55 4.63
N SER A 133 9.03 -0.96 4.56
CA SER A 133 8.84 0.36 3.95
C SER A 133 9.70 1.42 4.61
N LYS A 134 9.77 1.43 5.95
CA LYS A 134 10.64 2.36 6.70
C LYS A 134 12.12 2.13 6.43
N ARG A 135 12.57 0.87 6.43
CA ARG A 135 13.98 0.53 6.18
C ARG A 135 14.41 0.90 4.76
N LEU A 136 13.61 0.56 3.75
CA LEU A 136 13.90 0.88 2.35
C LEU A 136 13.88 2.39 2.11
N LYS A 137 12.91 3.13 2.67
CA LYS A 137 12.89 4.61 2.60
C LYS A 137 14.12 5.24 3.24
N GLN A 138 14.57 4.73 4.39
CA GLN A 138 15.78 5.21 5.03
C GLN A 138 17.03 4.95 4.18
N MET A 139 17.13 3.77 3.56
CA MET A 139 18.22 3.44 2.66
C MET A 139 18.19 4.32 1.41
N SER A 140 17.02 4.55 0.81
CA SER A 140 16.88 5.28 -0.45
C SER A 140 17.29 6.74 -0.37
N ILE A 141 17.28 7.36 0.81
CA ILE A 141 17.62 8.79 1.01
C ILE A 141 19.03 9.04 1.54
N LYS A 142 19.77 8.01 2.00
CA LYS A 142 21.16 8.19 2.48
C LYS A 142 22.06 8.63 1.34
N ASP A 143 23.20 9.29 1.62
CA ASP A 143 24.18 9.59 0.56
C ASP A 143 24.92 8.33 0.09
N LYS A 144 25.33 7.47 1.02
CA LYS A 144 25.97 6.17 0.75
C LYS A 144 25.36 5.07 1.62
N LEU A 145 25.23 3.86 1.07
CA LEU A 145 24.78 2.69 1.80
C LEU A 145 25.95 2.06 2.57
N SER A 146 25.74 1.77 3.84
CA SER A 146 26.73 1.04 4.65
C SER A 146 26.74 -0.45 4.32
N SER A 147 27.80 -1.17 4.70
CA SER A 147 27.84 -2.64 4.60
C SER A 147 26.71 -3.32 5.38
N ALA A 148 26.27 -2.73 6.49
CA ALA A 148 25.11 -3.20 7.25
C ALA A 148 23.80 -2.99 6.49
N ASP A 149 23.65 -1.86 5.78
CA ASP A 149 22.48 -1.60 4.93
C ASP A 149 22.41 -2.61 3.78
N ILE A 150 23.54 -2.86 3.12
CA ILE A 150 23.63 -3.83 2.01
C ILE A 150 23.26 -5.24 2.49
N LYS A 151 23.82 -5.69 3.63
CA LYS A 151 23.48 -7.01 4.20
C LYS A 151 21.99 -7.11 4.56
N LEU A 152 21.42 -6.05 5.11
CA LEU A 152 19.99 -6.01 5.44
C LEU A 152 19.12 -6.03 4.18
N PHE A 153 19.51 -5.29 3.14
CA PHE A 153 18.82 -5.28 1.86
C PHE A 153 18.92 -6.65 1.17
N GLN A 154 20.09 -7.30 1.15
CA GLN A 154 20.25 -8.66 0.64
C GLN A 154 19.30 -9.63 1.37
N LYS A 155 19.23 -9.55 2.71
CA LYS A 155 18.28 -10.37 3.48
C LYS A 155 16.83 -10.13 3.04
N PHE A 156 16.45 -8.88 2.80
CA PHE A 156 15.13 -8.54 2.26
C PHE A 156 14.92 -9.13 0.85
N ALA A 157 15.84 -8.85 -0.07
CA ALA A 157 15.76 -9.24 -1.48
C ALA A 157 15.69 -10.75 -1.67
N PHE A 158 16.39 -11.54 -0.86
CA PHE A 158 16.40 -13.00 -0.99
C PHE A 158 15.32 -13.71 -0.17
N ASN A 159 14.81 -13.12 0.92
CA ASN A 159 13.88 -13.84 1.83
C ASN A 159 12.47 -13.26 1.91
N VAL A 160 12.29 -11.99 1.57
CA VAL A 160 11.01 -11.26 1.73
C VAL A 160 10.45 -10.85 0.38
N LEU A 161 11.26 -10.25 -0.49
CA LEU A 161 10.83 -9.80 -1.81
C LEU A 161 10.20 -10.91 -2.66
N PRO A 162 10.71 -12.16 -2.70
CA PRO A 162 10.06 -13.23 -3.48
C PRO A 162 8.67 -13.59 -2.96
N LYS A 163 8.46 -13.49 -1.64
CA LYS A 163 7.15 -13.70 -1.02
C LYS A 163 6.20 -12.56 -1.37
N ILE A 164 6.68 -11.32 -1.36
CA ILE A 164 5.92 -10.14 -1.79
C ILE A 164 5.43 -10.33 -3.23
N VAL A 165 6.32 -10.69 -4.17
CA VAL A 165 5.96 -10.88 -5.58
C VAL A 165 4.92 -11.99 -5.74
N LYS A 166 5.12 -13.13 -5.07
CA LYS A 166 4.18 -14.25 -5.12
C LYS A 166 2.79 -13.87 -4.60
N ILE A 167 2.74 -13.13 -3.49
CA ILE A 167 1.47 -12.67 -2.89
C ILE A 167 0.82 -11.62 -3.79
N LEU A 168 1.60 -10.68 -4.35
CA LEU A 168 1.11 -9.63 -5.22
C LEU A 168 0.39 -10.20 -6.44
N TRP A 169 1.01 -11.15 -7.16
CA TRP A 169 0.37 -11.77 -8.34
C TRP A 169 -1.00 -12.35 -8.02
N LYS A 170 -1.14 -13.03 -6.87
CA LYS A 170 -2.43 -13.59 -6.47
C LYS A 170 -3.41 -12.52 -5.96
N ALA A 171 -2.91 -11.45 -5.34
CA ALA A 171 -3.75 -10.36 -4.83
C ALA A 171 -4.29 -9.47 -5.95
N GLU A 172 -3.59 -9.34 -7.07
CA GLU A 172 -4.05 -8.59 -8.25
C GLU A 172 -5.30 -9.19 -8.89
N GLU A 173 -5.50 -10.52 -8.78
CA GLU A 173 -6.75 -11.17 -9.20
C GLU A 173 -7.99 -10.69 -8.41
N TYR A 174 -7.77 -10.09 -7.23
CA TYR A 174 -8.80 -9.57 -6.33
C TYR A 174 -8.61 -8.08 -6.03
N GLU A 175 -8.05 -7.31 -6.99
CA GLU A 175 -7.68 -5.90 -6.80
C GLU A 175 -8.85 -5.03 -6.29
N ASP A 176 -10.09 -5.31 -6.71
CA ASP A 176 -11.27 -4.58 -6.22
C ASP A 176 -11.43 -4.65 -4.70
N GLN A 177 -11.06 -5.77 -4.09
CA GLN A 177 -11.19 -6.02 -2.64
C GLN A 177 -9.88 -5.82 -1.88
N LEU A 178 -8.74 -5.98 -2.57
CA LEU A 178 -7.38 -5.92 -2.01
C LEU A 178 -6.59 -4.72 -2.51
N TYR A 179 -7.25 -3.69 -3.03
CA TYR A 179 -6.57 -2.55 -3.65
C TYR A 179 -5.46 -1.95 -2.77
N ALA A 180 -5.76 -1.69 -1.49
CA ALA A 180 -4.83 -1.03 -0.59
C ALA A 180 -3.60 -1.92 -0.33
N GLU A 181 -3.85 -3.22 -0.18
CA GLU A 181 -2.84 -4.26 -0.03
C GLU A 181 -1.98 -4.41 -1.29
N VAL A 182 -2.59 -4.46 -2.49
CA VAL A 182 -1.89 -4.52 -3.77
C VAL A 182 -0.98 -3.30 -3.94
N ASN A 183 -1.50 -2.11 -3.70
CA ASN A 183 -0.73 -0.88 -3.86
C ASN A 183 0.44 -0.76 -2.89
N ILE A 184 0.29 -1.21 -1.64
CA ILE A 184 1.40 -1.13 -0.69
C ILE A 184 2.51 -2.13 -1.04
N LEU A 185 2.17 -3.30 -1.60
CA LEU A 185 3.16 -4.25 -2.12
C LEU A 185 3.88 -3.67 -3.35
N LYS A 186 3.16 -3.03 -4.28
CA LYS A 186 3.74 -2.31 -5.42
C LYS A 186 4.70 -1.20 -4.96
N GLU A 187 4.32 -0.40 -3.95
CA GLU A 187 5.20 0.62 -3.37
C GLU A 187 6.47 0.01 -2.75
N LEU A 188 6.35 -1.13 -2.04
CA LEU A 188 7.53 -1.83 -1.51
C LEU A 188 8.49 -2.30 -2.59
N ILE A 189 7.98 -2.85 -3.70
CA ILE A 189 8.80 -3.26 -4.83
C ILE A 189 9.49 -2.05 -5.46
N SER A 190 8.76 -0.96 -5.66
CA SER A 190 9.32 0.29 -6.19
C SER A 190 10.45 0.83 -5.29
N LEU A 191 10.25 0.89 -3.98
CA LEU A 191 11.30 1.27 -3.03
C LEU A 191 12.50 0.34 -3.06
N ALA A 192 12.26 -0.96 -3.23
CA ALA A 192 13.34 -1.94 -3.34
C ALA A 192 14.19 -1.72 -4.61
N ASN A 193 13.56 -1.38 -5.73
CA ASN A 193 14.27 -1.02 -6.96
C ASN A 193 15.14 0.23 -6.74
N VAL A 194 14.60 1.29 -6.13
CA VAL A 194 15.39 2.50 -5.82
C VAL A 194 16.61 2.19 -4.95
N VAL A 195 16.51 1.26 -4.00
CA VAL A 195 17.66 0.85 -3.19
C VAL A 195 18.63 -0.01 -4.00
N ALA A 196 18.13 -0.93 -4.83
CA ALA A 196 18.95 -1.81 -5.67
C ALA A 196 19.82 -1.02 -6.65
N ASP A 197 19.26 -0.01 -7.32
CA ASP A 197 19.96 0.84 -8.29
C ASP A 197 21.15 1.61 -7.68
N ARG A 198 21.22 1.67 -6.35
CA ARG A 198 22.25 2.36 -5.58
C ARG A 198 23.29 1.42 -4.98
N ILE A 199 23.09 0.11 -5.09
CA ILE A 199 24.09 -0.87 -4.69
C ILE A 199 25.04 -1.01 -5.87
N ASP A 200 26.19 -0.34 -5.77
CA ASP A 200 27.29 -0.59 -6.70
C ASP A 200 27.66 -2.07 -6.61
N ILE A 201 27.46 -2.78 -7.72
CA ILE A 201 28.08 -4.09 -7.91
C ILE A 201 29.55 -3.77 -8.12
N ASP A 202 30.34 -3.92 -7.06
CA ASP A 202 31.79 -3.85 -7.17
C ASP A 202 32.25 -5.07 -7.99
N ILE A 203 32.30 -4.93 -9.31
CA ILE A 203 32.82 -5.95 -10.27
C ILE A 203 34.35 -6.02 -10.18
N SER A 204 34.96 -5.69 -9.04
CA SER A 204 36.41 -5.68 -8.85
C SER A 204 37.01 -7.05 -8.47
N ILE A 205 36.23 -8.13 -8.53
CA ILE A 205 36.71 -9.49 -8.22
C ILE A 205 37.16 -10.27 -9.48
N SER A 206 36.92 -9.79 -10.71
CA SER A 206 37.42 -10.47 -11.92
C SER A 206 38.93 -10.30 -12.13
N ASP A 207 39.51 -9.16 -11.73
CA ASP A 207 40.89 -8.83 -12.11
C ASP A 207 41.93 -9.45 -11.16
N THR A 208 41.51 -9.91 -9.98
CA THR A 208 42.42 -10.56 -9.02
C THR A 208 42.62 -12.05 -9.32
N ILE A 209 41.63 -12.71 -9.93
CA ILE A 209 41.68 -14.15 -10.26
C ILE A 209 42.53 -14.38 -11.51
N GLU A 210 42.47 -13.49 -12.52
CA GLU A 210 43.34 -13.61 -13.69
C GLU A 210 44.81 -13.31 -13.36
N SER A 211 45.11 -12.40 -12.44
CA SER A 211 46.50 -12.12 -12.04
C SER A 211 47.11 -13.29 -11.27
N THR A 212 46.39 -13.89 -10.31
CA THR A 212 46.92 -15.03 -9.54
C THR A 212 46.99 -16.33 -10.35
N ALA A 213 46.11 -16.53 -11.34
CA ALA A 213 46.22 -17.66 -12.26
C ALA A 213 47.40 -17.51 -13.24
N THR A 214 47.68 -16.28 -13.70
CA THR A 214 48.79 -16.01 -14.63
C THR A 214 50.15 -16.16 -13.95
N PHE A 215 50.28 -15.76 -12.68
CA PHE A 215 51.56 -15.90 -11.95
C PHE A 215 51.92 -17.36 -11.64
N LYS A 216 50.95 -18.24 -11.37
CA LYS A 216 51.23 -19.67 -11.13
C LYS A 216 51.66 -20.44 -12.38
N ILE A 217 51.16 -20.08 -13.55
CA ILE A 217 51.49 -20.77 -14.82
C ILE A 217 52.92 -20.41 -15.30
N ILE A 218 53.45 -19.25 -14.91
CA ILE A 218 54.80 -18.81 -15.28
C ILE A 218 55.88 -19.43 -14.37
N GLU A 219 55.58 -19.69 -13.10
CA GLU A 219 56.53 -20.38 -12.19
C GLU A 219 56.67 -21.89 -12.50
N GLU A 220 55.60 -22.56 -12.91
CA GLU A 220 55.65 -24.01 -13.21
C GLU A 220 56.35 -24.34 -14.55
N ASN A 221 56.45 -23.37 -15.48
CA ASN A 221 57.11 -23.56 -16.78
C ASN A 221 58.59 -23.14 -16.81
N ASN A 222 59.11 -22.51 -15.76
CA ASN A 222 60.53 -22.13 -15.64
C ASN A 222 61.36 -23.10 -14.79
N LEU A 223 60.77 -24.24 -14.38
CA LEU A 223 61.43 -25.29 -13.59
C LEU A 223 61.51 -26.64 -14.34
N ARG A 224 61.40 -26.64 -15.68
CA ARG A 224 61.64 -27.81 -16.53
C ARG A 224 62.73 -27.57 -17.55
#